data_AF-A0A3P6QV60-F1
#
_entry.id   AF-A0A3P6QV60-F1
#
_cell.length_a   1.000
_cell.length_b   1.000
_cell.length_c   1.000
_cell.angle_alpha   90.00
_cell.angle_beta   90.00
_cell.angle_gamma   90.00
#
_symmetry.space_group_name_H-M   'P 1'
#
loop_
_entity.id
_entity.type
_entity.pdbx_description
1 polymer ?
#
loop_
_entity_poly.entity_id
_entity_poly.type
_entity_poly.pdbx_seq_one_letter_code
_entity_poly.pdbx_strand_id
1 'polypeptide(L)'
;MNPRLAELGLRLTSVTDEENGREMIVLVTEDVLPKELRTITGFSEEELVLFSRYVQKMVECGGECDQSWALQEGSKLPNPMSMMKTQAFIDKLAKSGWIVEKDENIQLAARTIAELEPVLAWKYGCPNCALCQKVVVRKFAAVTCESCHVHLHRHCWNQLAAGCEADEISCPGASINGCTAKLSKTSIAENTV
;
A
#
# COMPACT_ATOMS: atom_id res chain seq x y z
N MET A 1 -3.86 26.08 4.60
CA MET A 1 -3.14 25.17 5.51
C MET A 1 -1.96 24.51 4.80
N ASN A 2 -2.16 23.77 3.70
CA ASN A 2 -1.07 23.19 2.91
C ASN A 2 0.02 24.17 2.43
N PRO A 3 -0.26 25.40 1.97
CA PRO A 3 0.82 26.31 1.53
C PRO A 3 1.88 26.63 2.59
N ARG A 4 1.48 26.67 3.88
CA ARG A 4 2.41 26.90 5.00
C ARG A 4 3.14 25.63 5.44
N LEU A 5 2.58 24.46 5.13
CA LEU A 5 3.23 23.18 5.39
C LEU A 5 4.26 22.88 4.30
N ALA A 6 4.00 23.31 3.06
CA ALA A 6 4.94 23.20 1.94
C ALA A 6 6.26 23.94 2.22
N GLU A 7 6.19 25.09 2.91
CA GLU A 7 7.39 25.80 3.40
C GLU A 7 8.25 24.96 4.38
N LEU A 8 7.66 23.94 5.00
CA LEU A 8 8.33 23.00 5.90
C LEU A 8 8.63 21.65 5.21
N GLY A 9 8.41 21.54 3.90
CA GLY A 9 8.54 20.28 3.18
C GLY A 9 7.52 19.24 3.62
N LEU A 10 6.30 19.65 4.00
CA LEU A 10 5.21 18.79 4.48
C LEU A 10 3.91 19.07 3.74
N ARG A 11 3.08 18.05 3.56
CA ARG A 11 1.78 18.15 2.89
C ARG A 11 0.73 17.32 3.60
N LEU A 12 -0.45 17.90 3.86
CA LEU A 12 -1.61 17.09 4.23
C LEU A 12 -2.26 16.55 2.97
N THR A 13 -2.50 15.24 2.96
CA THR A 13 -3.14 14.53 1.85
C THR A 13 -4.26 13.66 2.36
N SER A 14 -5.35 13.60 1.60
CA SER A 14 -6.38 12.57 1.83
C SER A 14 -5.89 11.24 1.27
N VAL A 15 -6.15 10.17 2.02
CA VAL A 15 -5.84 8.78 1.68
C VAL A 15 -7.00 7.91 2.10
N THR A 16 -7.38 6.98 1.23
CA THR A 16 -8.38 5.97 1.54
C THR A 16 -7.68 4.67 1.86
N ASP A 17 -7.99 4.07 3.01
CA ASP A 17 -7.48 2.76 3.38
C ASP A 17 -7.92 1.70 2.36
N GLU A 18 -6.97 0.92 1.83
CA GLU A 18 -7.24 -0.04 0.76
C GLU A 18 -8.13 -1.21 1.22
N GLU A 19 -8.16 -1.52 2.52
CA GLU A 19 -8.94 -2.62 3.09
C GLU A 19 -10.34 -2.18 3.47
N ASN A 20 -10.50 -1.17 4.33
CA ASN A 20 -11.81 -0.80 4.86
C ASN A 20 -12.47 0.37 4.13
N GLY A 21 -11.76 1.05 3.22
CA GLY A 21 -12.30 2.16 2.44
C GLY A 21 -12.51 3.44 3.24
N ARG A 22 -12.00 3.55 4.48
CA ARG A 22 -12.10 4.77 5.28
C ARG A 22 -11.14 5.83 4.78
N GLU A 23 -11.68 7.02 4.57
CA GLU A 23 -10.90 8.21 4.25
C GLU A 23 -10.21 8.77 5.50
N MET A 24 -8.94 9.14 5.36
CA MET A 24 -8.11 9.69 6.41
C MET A 24 -7.27 10.83 5.87
N ILE A 25 -7.04 11.84 6.70
CA ILE A 25 -6.07 12.90 6.40
C ILE A 25 -4.75 12.52 7.05
N VAL A 26 -3.70 12.40 6.23
CA VAL A 26 -2.35 12.09 6.70
C VAL A 26 -1.39 13.22 6.33
N LEU A 27 -0.41 13.45 7.21
CA LEU A 27 0.70 14.36 6.97
C LEU A 27 1.84 13.56 6.36
N VAL A 28 2.29 13.96 5.17
CA VAL A 28 3.42 13.35 4.45
C VAL A 28 4.48 14.41 4.17
N THR A 29 5.70 14.00 3.88
CA THR A 29 6.75 14.91 3.42
C THR A 29 6.49 15.32 1.96
N GLU A 30 6.59 16.62 1.68
CA GLU A 30 6.48 17.24 0.36
C GLU A 30 7.83 17.35 -0.32
N ASP A 31 8.88 17.63 0.46
CA ASP A 31 10.24 17.68 -0.05
C ASP A 31 10.88 16.29 -0.02
N VAL A 32 11.53 15.98 -1.14
CA VAL A 32 12.22 14.72 -1.43
C VAL A 32 11.20 13.60 -1.60
N LEU A 33 10.80 13.34 -2.85
CA LEU A 33 10.42 11.98 -3.27
C LEU A 33 11.31 11.02 -2.49
N PRO A 34 10.81 10.18 -1.57
CA PRO A 34 11.63 9.08 -1.13
C PRO A 34 11.84 8.31 -2.43
N LYS A 35 13.04 8.41 -3.02
CA LYS A 35 13.46 7.45 -4.02
C LYS A 35 13.82 6.15 -3.31
N GLU A 36 14.03 6.23 -1.99
CA GLU A 36 14.54 5.16 -1.16
C GLU A 36 14.00 5.26 0.27
N LEU A 37 13.62 4.10 0.83
CA LEU A 37 13.26 3.91 2.25
C LEU A 37 14.33 4.41 3.23
N ARG A 38 15.58 4.54 2.78
CA ARG A 38 16.73 4.98 3.58
C ARG A 38 16.62 6.44 4.09
N THR A 39 15.69 7.20 3.53
CA THR A 39 15.45 8.61 3.89
C THR A 39 14.54 8.78 5.10
N ILE A 40 13.90 7.69 5.57
CA ILE A 40 13.02 7.73 6.73
C ILE A 40 13.86 7.99 8.00
N THR A 41 13.57 9.09 8.67
CA THR A 41 14.23 9.46 9.92
C THR A 41 13.71 8.65 11.12
N GLY A 42 14.55 8.46 12.14
CA GLY A 42 14.15 7.78 13.38
C GLY A 42 14.46 6.28 13.40
N PHE A 43 15.09 5.75 12.34
CA PHE A 43 15.53 4.36 12.26
C PHE A 43 17.03 4.26 11.95
N SER A 44 17.66 3.18 12.41
CA SER A 44 19.05 2.85 12.03
C SER A 44 19.12 2.32 10.59
N GLU A 45 20.33 2.26 10.02
CA GLU A 45 20.50 1.70 8.67
C GLU A 45 20.06 0.23 8.59
N GLU A 46 20.34 -0.57 9.62
CA GLU A 46 19.91 -1.97 9.69
C GLU A 46 18.39 -2.10 9.76
N GLU A 47 17.74 -1.25 10.57
CA GLU A 47 16.28 -1.16 10.66
C GLU A 47 15.65 -0.83 9.30
N LEU A 48 16.24 0.12 8.55
CA LEU A 48 15.74 0.51 7.22
C LEU A 48 15.97 -0.56 6.15
N VAL A 49 17.06 -1.32 6.24
CA VAL A 49 17.29 -2.50 5.38
C VAL A 49 16.25 -3.57 5.68
N LEU A 50 15.96 -3.83 6.95
CA LEU A 50 14.94 -4.79 7.36
C LEU A 50 13.55 -4.36 6.92
N PHE A 51 13.20 -3.08 7.10
CA PHE A 51 11.93 -2.53 6.61
C PHE A 51 11.80 -2.65 5.09
N SER A 52 12.90 -2.46 4.34
CA SER A 52 12.91 -2.66 2.90
C SER A 52 12.56 -4.10 2.48
N ARG A 53 12.97 -5.10 3.28
CA ARG A 53 12.60 -6.51 3.07
C ARG A 53 11.13 -6.76 3.42
N TYR A 54 10.61 -6.13 4.47
CA TYR A 54 9.19 -6.21 4.82
C TYR A 54 8.31 -5.63 3.71
N VAL A 55 8.63 -4.42 3.24
CA VAL A 55 7.91 -3.78 2.12
C VAL A 55 7.94 -4.66 0.88
N GLN A 56 9.11 -5.22 0.53
CA GLN A 56 9.22 -6.14 -0.60
C GLN A 56 8.28 -7.35 -0.44
N LYS A 57 8.35 -8.01 0.72
CA LYS A 57 7.55 -9.19 1.01
C LYS A 57 6.06 -8.89 0.99
N MET A 58 5.63 -7.78 1.58
CA MET A 58 4.23 -7.35 1.58
C MET A 58 3.73 -7.08 0.16
N VAL A 59 4.52 -6.43 -0.70
CA VAL A 59 4.15 -6.19 -2.10
C VAL A 59 4.04 -7.50 -2.89
N GLU A 60 4.95 -8.46 -2.65
CA GLU A 60 4.93 -9.79 -3.27
C GLU A 60 3.74 -10.63 -2.77
N CYS A 61 3.40 -10.53 -1.49
CA CYS A 61 2.32 -11.25 -0.82
C CYS A 61 1.02 -10.44 -0.73
N GLY A 62 0.77 -9.57 -1.71
CA GLY A 62 -0.55 -8.95 -1.91
C GLY A 62 -1.04 -8.03 -0.79
N GLY A 63 -0.11 -7.46 -0.01
CA GLY A 63 -0.37 -6.37 0.94
C GLY A 63 0.12 -6.62 2.36
N GLU A 64 0.47 -7.85 2.70
CA GLU A 64 0.75 -8.29 4.07
C GLU A 64 1.85 -9.35 4.12
N CYS A 65 2.40 -9.59 5.31
CA CYS A 65 3.27 -10.73 5.57
C CYS A 65 3.12 -11.23 7.01
N ASP A 66 3.37 -12.53 7.22
CA ASP A 66 3.28 -13.15 8.55
C ASP A 66 4.25 -12.50 9.54
N GLN A 67 3.79 -12.25 10.77
CA GLN A 67 4.61 -11.72 11.86
C GLN A 67 5.76 -12.68 12.22
N SER A 68 5.50 -14.00 12.18
CA SER A 68 6.53 -15.01 12.41
C SER A 68 7.65 -14.96 11.37
N TRP A 69 7.31 -14.74 10.09
CA TRP A 69 8.29 -14.53 9.03
C TRP A 69 9.06 -13.23 9.25
N ALA A 70 8.36 -12.13 9.57
CA ALA A 70 8.97 -10.83 9.79
C ALA A 70 10.00 -10.86 10.94
N LEU A 71 9.68 -11.57 12.02
CA LEU A 71 10.58 -11.78 13.15
C LEU A 71 11.86 -12.53 12.78
N GLN A 72 11.72 -13.62 12.00
CA GLN A 72 12.87 -14.42 11.58
C GLN A 72 13.75 -13.67 10.57
N GLU A 73 13.18 -12.76 9.79
CA GLU A 73 13.90 -12.05 8.72
C GLU A 73 15.05 -11.18 9.26
N GLY A 74 14.95 -10.66 10.49
CA GLY A 74 16.02 -9.88 11.14
C GLY A 74 17.32 -10.68 11.33
N SER A 75 17.22 -12.00 11.50
CA SER A 75 18.39 -12.89 11.63
C SER A 75 19.12 -13.13 10.30
N LYS A 76 18.48 -12.80 9.16
CA LYS A 76 19.01 -12.99 7.79
C LYS A 76 19.65 -11.73 7.23
N LEU A 77 19.80 -10.69 8.05
CA LEU A 77 20.52 -9.47 7.68
C LEU A 77 22.03 -9.73 7.64
N PRO A 78 22.81 -8.97 6.83
CA PRO A 78 24.27 -9.04 6.86
C PRO A 78 24.86 -8.79 8.26
N ASN A 79 24.20 -7.92 9.03
CA ASN A 79 24.43 -7.75 10.46
C ASN A 79 23.17 -8.25 11.21
N PRO A 80 23.14 -9.52 11.67
CA PRO A 80 21.93 -10.12 12.22
C PRO A 80 21.40 -9.39 13.44
N MET A 81 20.08 -9.16 13.45
CA MET A 81 19.36 -8.69 14.64
C MET A 81 18.87 -9.89 15.45
N SER A 82 18.93 -9.77 16.78
CA SER A 82 18.30 -10.77 17.66
C SER A 82 16.77 -10.69 17.55
N MET A 83 16.08 -11.79 17.81
CA MET A 83 14.60 -11.84 17.82
C MET A 83 13.98 -10.74 18.67
N MET A 84 14.54 -10.47 19.86
CA MET A 84 14.08 -9.41 20.76
C MET A 84 14.24 -8.02 20.13
N LYS A 85 15.36 -7.76 19.43
CA LYS A 85 15.56 -6.49 18.71
C LYS A 85 14.62 -6.37 17.52
N THR A 86 14.38 -7.46 16.79
CA THR A 86 13.44 -7.47 15.67
C THR A 86 12.01 -7.19 16.13
N GLN A 87 11.54 -7.83 17.22
CA GLN A 87 10.22 -7.54 17.78
C GLN A 87 10.12 -6.08 18.22
N ALA A 88 11.11 -5.57 18.96
CA ALA A 88 11.12 -4.17 19.39
C ALA A 88 11.07 -3.19 18.19
N PHE A 89 11.68 -3.56 17.06
CA PHE A 89 11.61 -2.78 15.83
C PHE A 89 10.21 -2.84 15.17
N ILE A 90 9.58 -4.02 15.12
CA ILE A 90 8.19 -4.17 14.66
C ILE A 90 7.25 -3.31 15.52
N ASP A 91 7.37 -3.39 16.85
CA ASP A 91 6.58 -2.59 17.80
C ASP A 91 6.78 -1.09 17.54
N LYS A 92 8.03 -0.68 17.26
CA LYS A 92 8.40 0.70 16.94
C LYS A 92 7.74 1.15 15.63
N LEU A 93 7.75 0.32 14.58
CA LEU A 93 7.07 0.60 13.30
C LEU A 93 5.56 0.76 13.50
N ALA A 94 4.93 -0.13 14.26
CA ALA A 94 3.50 -0.07 14.56
C ALA A 94 3.16 1.20 15.33
N LYS A 95 3.90 1.50 16.41
CA LYS A 95 3.71 2.69 17.24
C LYS A 95 3.89 4.00 16.48
N SER A 96 4.78 4.04 15.50
CA SER A 96 5.02 5.23 14.67
C SER A 96 4.12 5.32 13.44
N GLY A 97 3.22 4.34 13.25
CA GLY A 97 2.22 4.33 12.19
C GLY A 97 2.76 3.94 10.82
N TRP A 98 3.88 3.21 10.76
CA TRP A 98 4.42 2.68 9.51
C TRP A 98 3.75 1.37 9.08
N ILE A 99 3.36 0.56 10.06
CA ILE A 99 2.66 -0.71 9.84
C ILE A 99 1.43 -0.79 10.74
N VAL A 100 0.55 -1.71 10.41
CA VAL A 100 -0.55 -2.15 11.25
C VAL A 100 -0.37 -3.64 11.50
N GLU A 101 -0.45 -4.05 12.76
CA GLU A 101 -0.52 -5.46 13.14
C GLU A 101 -1.99 -5.89 13.13
N LYS A 102 -2.30 -6.99 12.45
CA LYS A 102 -3.64 -7.54 12.34
C LYS A 102 -3.55 -9.06 12.39
N ASP A 103 -4.18 -9.65 13.40
CA ASP A 103 -4.11 -11.09 13.66
C ASP A 103 -2.63 -11.55 13.74
N GLU A 104 -2.22 -12.50 12.89
CA GLU A 104 -0.83 -12.99 12.80
C GLU A 104 -0.02 -12.32 11.68
N ASN A 105 -0.57 -11.26 11.07
CA ASN A 105 0.00 -10.56 9.93
C ASN A 105 0.39 -9.12 10.27
N ILE A 106 1.39 -8.62 9.56
CA ILE A 106 1.73 -7.21 9.50
C ILE A 106 1.49 -6.67 8.10
N GLN A 107 1.01 -5.43 8.01
CA GLN A 107 0.68 -4.78 6.75
C GLN A 107 1.09 -3.31 6.75
N LEU A 108 1.31 -2.73 5.57
CA LEU A 108 1.60 -1.30 5.47
C LEU A 108 0.38 -0.48 5.90
N ALA A 109 0.63 0.51 6.74
CA ALA A 109 -0.37 1.50 7.08
C ALA A 109 -0.71 2.39 5.87
N ALA A 110 -1.93 2.91 5.81
CA ALA A 110 -2.34 3.83 4.73
C ALA A 110 -1.44 5.06 4.61
N ARG A 111 -0.97 5.59 5.76
CA ARG A 111 0.02 6.68 5.80
C ARG A 111 1.29 6.29 5.03
N THR A 112 1.83 5.12 5.31
CA THR A 112 3.04 4.59 4.67
C THR A 112 2.87 4.45 3.17
N ILE A 113 1.72 3.94 2.72
CA ILE A 113 1.42 3.81 1.29
C ILE A 113 1.46 5.18 0.61
N ALA A 114 0.88 6.20 1.24
CA ALA A 114 0.88 7.56 0.69
C ALA A 114 2.24 8.25 0.77
N GLU A 115 3.00 8.03 1.84
CA GLU A 115 4.34 8.59 2.03
C GLU A 115 5.35 7.95 1.06
N LEU A 116 5.20 6.66 0.78
CA LEU A 116 6.10 5.88 -0.06
C LEU A 116 5.57 5.61 -1.47
N GLU A 117 4.46 6.24 -1.86
CA GLU A 117 3.79 6.04 -3.17
C GLU A 117 4.79 6.04 -4.35
N PRO A 118 5.75 6.98 -4.44
CA PRO A 118 6.75 6.97 -5.52
C PRO A 118 7.69 5.75 -5.49
N VAL A 119 8.14 5.32 -4.30
CA VAL A 119 9.01 4.13 -4.16
C VAL A 119 8.25 2.86 -4.54
N LEU A 120 7.02 2.74 -4.06
CA LEU A 120 6.17 1.57 -4.29
C LEU A 120 5.92 1.38 -5.79
N ALA A 121 5.64 2.46 -6.51
CA ALA A 121 5.48 2.40 -7.96
C ALA A 121 6.81 2.11 -8.69
N TRP A 122 7.87 2.91 -8.44
CA TRP A 122 9.12 2.85 -9.21
C TRP A 122 9.99 1.64 -8.89
N LYS A 123 10.21 1.35 -7.59
CA LYS A 123 11.15 0.33 -7.12
C LYS A 123 10.49 -1.04 -6.99
N TYR A 124 9.26 -1.07 -6.48
CA TYR A 124 8.55 -2.32 -6.20
C TYR A 124 7.56 -2.72 -7.30
N GLY A 125 7.37 -1.88 -8.32
CA GLY A 125 6.52 -2.19 -9.46
C GLY A 125 5.04 -2.34 -9.09
N CYS A 126 4.60 -1.67 -8.03
CA CYS A 126 3.19 -1.67 -7.67
C CYS A 126 2.37 -0.97 -8.78
N PRO A 127 1.27 -1.57 -9.25
CA PRO A 127 0.43 -0.98 -10.29
C PRO A 127 -0.35 0.22 -9.73
N ASN A 128 -0.73 1.15 -10.59
CA ASN A 128 -1.64 2.23 -10.23
C ASN A 128 -3.09 1.84 -10.50
N CYS A 129 -3.99 2.30 -9.63
CA CYS A 129 -5.42 2.16 -9.80
C CYS A 129 -5.87 2.94 -11.04
N ALA A 130 -6.59 2.29 -11.96
CA ALA A 130 -7.03 2.95 -13.20
C ALA A 130 -8.02 4.12 -12.97
N LEU A 131 -8.65 4.22 -11.79
CA LEU A 131 -9.60 5.30 -11.46
C LEU A 131 -8.94 6.47 -10.74
N CYS A 132 -8.27 6.24 -9.62
CA CYS A 132 -7.69 7.32 -8.80
C CYS A 132 -6.21 7.59 -9.09
N GLN A 133 -5.57 6.79 -9.96
CA GLN A 133 -4.15 6.88 -10.34
C GLN A 133 -3.16 6.70 -9.19
N LYS A 134 -3.65 6.29 -8.01
CA LYS A 134 -2.85 5.97 -6.83
C LYS A 134 -2.32 4.55 -6.88
N VAL A 135 -1.17 4.31 -6.25
CA VAL A 135 -0.58 2.97 -6.14
C VAL A 135 -1.54 1.97 -5.47
N VAL A 136 -1.55 0.73 -5.96
CA VAL A 136 -2.30 -0.40 -5.39
C VAL A 136 -1.30 -1.37 -4.76
N VAL A 137 -1.29 -1.44 -3.43
CA VAL A 137 -0.38 -2.33 -2.69
C VAL A 137 -1.06 -3.67 -2.39
N ARG A 138 -2.31 -3.63 -1.94
CA ARG A 138 -3.07 -4.80 -1.50
C ARG A 138 -3.77 -5.49 -2.67
N LYS A 139 -2.98 -6.20 -3.48
CA LYS A 139 -3.47 -6.86 -4.71
C LYS A 139 -4.60 -7.86 -4.46
N PHE A 140 -4.63 -8.55 -3.32
CA PHE A 140 -5.71 -9.51 -3.01
C PHE A 140 -7.06 -8.84 -2.76
N ALA A 141 -7.06 -7.62 -2.23
CA ALA A 141 -8.27 -6.84 -2.02
C ALA A 141 -8.67 -6.02 -3.27
N ALA A 142 -7.77 -5.91 -4.26
CA ALA A 142 -7.99 -5.12 -5.45
C ALA A 142 -8.82 -5.88 -6.50
N VAL A 143 -9.64 -5.13 -7.23
CA VAL A 143 -10.35 -5.66 -8.41
C VAL A 143 -9.38 -5.63 -9.58
N THR A 144 -9.14 -6.78 -10.18
CA THR A 144 -8.24 -6.91 -11.32
C THR A 144 -9.01 -7.37 -12.53
N CYS A 145 -8.85 -6.67 -13.66
CA CYS A 145 -9.44 -7.13 -14.91
C CYS A 145 -8.64 -8.32 -15.45
N GLU A 146 -9.31 -9.45 -15.69
CA GLU A 146 -8.65 -10.65 -16.23
C GLU A 146 -8.13 -10.46 -17.66
N SER A 147 -8.76 -9.59 -18.45
CA SER A 147 -8.40 -9.41 -19.86
C SER A 147 -7.23 -8.46 -20.09
N CYS A 148 -7.08 -7.42 -19.27
CA CYS A 148 -6.06 -6.39 -19.48
C CYS A 148 -5.22 -6.08 -18.24
N HIS A 149 -5.43 -6.82 -17.15
CA HIS A 149 -4.67 -6.76 -15.91
C HIS A 149 -4.58 -5.36 -15.26
N VAL A 150 -5.53 -4.47 -15.57
CA VAL A 150 -5.64 -3.21 -14.82
C VAL A 150 -6.15 -3.51 -13.41
N HIS A 151 -5.61 -2.78 -12.45
CA HIS A 151 -5.97 -2.88 -11.04
C HIS A 151 -6.84 -1.71 -10.63
N LEU A 152 -7.77 -1.98 -9.73
CA LEU A 152 -8.67 -1.00 -9.13
C LEU A 152 -8.70 -1.25 -7.63
N HIS A 153 -8.56 -0.20 -6.83
CA HIS A 153 -8.87 -0.33 -5.40
C HIS A 153 -10.33 -0.74 -5.22
N ARG A 154 -10.60 -1.57 -4.20
CA ARG A 154 -11.97 -2.02 -3.88
C ARG A 154 -12.94 -0.86 -3.68
N HIS A 155 -12.53 0.17 -2.95
CA HIS A 155 -13.35 1.35 -2.72
C HIS A 155 -13.62 2.14 -4.00
N CYS A 156 -12.64 2.26 -4.90
CA CYS A 156 -12.81 2.92 -6.20
C CYS A 156 -13.80 2.15 -7.07
N TRP A 157 -13.70 0.81 -7.10
CA TRP A 157 -14.66 -0.04 -7.79
C TRP A 157 -16.07 0.10 -7.21
N ASN A 158 -16.22 0.02 -5.89
CA ASN A 158 -17.52 0.14 -5.24
C ASN A 158 -18.19 1.48 -5.52
N GLN A 159 -17.41 2.57 -5.57
CA GLN A 159 -17.93 3.89 -5.92
C GLN A 159 -18.39 3.96 -7.38
N LEU A 160 -17.62 3.39 -8.32
CA LEU A 160 -18.02 3.28 -9.72
C LEU A 160 -19.29 2.43 -9.87
N ALA A 161 -19.33 1.28 -9.19
CA ALA A 161 -20.43 0.33 -9.26
C ALA A 161 -21.73 0.88 -8.68
N ALA A 162 -21.67 1.64 -7.60
CA ALA A 162 -22.83 2.32 -7.03
C ALA A 162 -23.42 3.39 -7.97
N GLY A 163 -22.59 4.00 -8.82
CA GLY A 163 -23.01 4.99 -9.80
C GLY A 163 -23.59 4.42 -11.10
N CYS A 164 -23.54 3.10 -11.31
CA CYS A 164 -24.04 2.45 -12.52
C CYS A 164 -25.28 1.61 -12.19
N GLU A 165 -26.33 1.68 -13.02
CA GLU A 165 -27.50 0.80 -12.87
C GLU A 165 -27.24 -0.61 -13.41
N ALA A 166 -26.38 -0.75 -14.42
CA ALA A 166 -26.04 -2.05 -15.04
C ALA A 166 -25.25 -2.96 -14.10
N ASP A 167 -25.49 -4.28 -14.17
CA ASP A 167 -24.74 -5.29 -13.40
C ASP A 167 -23.34 -5.57 -13.97
N GLU A 168 -23.15 -5.27 -15.26
CA GLU A 168 -21.88 -5.34 -15.96
C GLU A 168 -21.39 -3.94 -16.29
N ILE A 169 -20.17 -3.62 -15.84
CA ILE A 169 -19.56 -2.31 -16.05
C ILE A 169 -18.36 -2.48 -16.98
N SER A 170 -18.24 -1.61 -17.98
CA SER A 170 -17.08 -1.59 -18.87
C SER A 170 -15.79 -1.39 -18.07
N CYS A 171 -14.78 -2.20 -18.37
CA CYS A 171 -13.48 -2.10 -17.74
C CYS A 171 -12.92 -0.67 -17.89
N PRO A 172 -12.50 0.00 -16.80
CA PRO A 172 -11.86 1.31 -16.89
C PRO A 172 -10.60 1.32 -17.77
N GLY A 173 -9.97 0.15 -17.96
CA GLY A 173 -8.89 -0.07 -18.91
C GLY A 173 -9.24 0.29 -20.35
N ALA A 174 -10.53 0.35 -20.72
CA ALA A 174 -10.97 0.83 -22.04
C ALA A 174 -10.32 2.17 -22.43
N SER A 175 -10.19 3.08 -21.46
CA SER A 175 -9.60 4.40 -21.65
C SER A 175 -8.06 4.40 -21.72
N ILE A 176 -7.42 3.34 -21.23
CA ILE A 176 -5.95 3.26 -21.08
C ILE A 176 -5.34 2.39 -22.19
N ASN A 177 -5.94 1.22 -22.45
CA ASN A 177 -5.41 0.20 -23.35
C ASN A 177 -6.47 -0.37 -24.32
N GLY A 178 -7.65 0.26 -24.41
CA GLY A 178 -8.69 -0.17 -25.34
C GLY A 178 -9.41 -1.47 -24.94
N CYS A 179 -9.34 -1.87 -23.67
CA CYS A 179 -10.02 -3.07 -23.18
C CYS A 179 -11.55 -2.98 -23.36
N THR A 180 -12.16 -4.03 -23.93
CA THR A 180 -13.61 -4.15 -24.11
C THR A 180 -14.27 -5.10 -23.11
N ALA A 181 -13.52 -5.58 -22.12
CA ALA A 181 -14.02 -6.49 -21.10
C ALA A 181 -15.06 -5.80 -20.21
N LYS A 182 -15.96 -6.61 -19.65
CA LYS A 182 -16.94 -6.18 -18.67
C LYS A 182 -16.63 -6.82 -17.32
N LEU A 183 -16.77 -6.04 -16.26
CA LEU A 183 -16.56 -6.45 -14.88
C LEU A 183 -17.93 -6.55 -14.20
N SER A 184 -18.20 -7.69 -13.56
CA SER A 184 -19.44 -7.90 -12.81
C SER A 184 -19.35 -7.31 -11.41
N LYS A 185 -20.47 -6.76 -10.91
CA LYS A 185 -20.58 -6.28 -9.53
C LYS A 185 -20.49 -7.39 -8.48
N THR A 186 -20.96 -8.60 -8.81
CA THR A 186 -21.15 -9.69 -7.83
C THR A 186 -19.91 -10.55 -7.61
N SER A 187 -19.04 -10.68 -8.61
CA SER A 187 -17.84 -11.54 -8.55
C SER A 187 -16.71 -10.98 -7.68
N ILE A 188 -16.87 -9.77 -7.14
CA ILE A 188 -15.86 -9.08 -6.32
C ILE A 188 -16.18 -9.17 -4.82
N ALA A 189 -17.41 -9.55 -4.47
CA ALA A 189 -17.87 -9.65 -3.08
C ALA A 189 -17.38 -10.91 -2.34
N GLU A 190 -16.81 -11.90 -3.04
CA GLU A 190 -16.61 -13.26 -2.51
C GLU A 190 -15.18 -13.59 -2.03
N ASN A 191 -14.20 -12.69 -2.17
CA ASN A 191 -12.83 -12.95 -1.67
C ASN A 191 -12.61 -12.57 -0.18
N THR A 192 -13.68 -12.57 0.62
CA THR A 192 -13.61 -12.48 2.08
C THR A 192 -13.92 -13.84 2.69
N VAL A 193 -12.92 -14.71 2.76
CA VAL A 193 -12.82 -15.79 3.73
C VAL A 193 -11.41 -15.81 4.29
#